data_AF-A0A7H0K1J6-F1
#
_entry.id   AF-A0A7H0K1J6-F1
#
_cell.length_a   1.000
_cell.length_b   1.000
_cell.length_c   1.000
_cell.angle_alpha   90.00
_cell.angle_beta   90.00
_cell.angle_gamma   90.00
#
_symmetry.space_group_name_H-M   'P 1'
#
loop_
_entity.id
_entity.type
_entity.pdbx_description
1 polymer ?
#
loop_
_entity_poly.entity_id
_entity_poly.type
_entity_poly.pdbx_seq_one_letter_code
_entity_poly.pdbx_strand_id
1 'polypeptide(L)'
;MTVSCSRHSHSVRRGAIATAVVISLFGSATTAVAADAPEGAINTKISRLVLGIGSDATEANLAWQSKTNETQYLEYWPADDAGNVTTVESPRGPYNAAVFYPHEATMTGLEPATEYVYRVGSERRGYTEPRTFTTGENSDSWNFLALADAQIGVGAKISEQSAAWNKAVNTATGEHPDSAFIMHLGDQVEGWGAPVKQLEEFTAPEKLHEYRLAVLKGNHETYAPDRHFQDTYFLPNEVDDTANYFFNYNNVLFIGLDGNRSSQADIDTHAEFVNTTIAEEGAEADWIIVGIHQAPFSQGTHYTDDDVVALRESLTPKLSEAGVDLVLSGHDHIYTRTHLMNGAEAVIPEGASKSGDILIPDDNEVLYVTSTTATGGKYYDFQDENGTTYPNIREERAHDLAHDSTARWRQDYNPDYSNIDVSPDELKITTYNINTPYVVDQVTLRKKDAAEEAETTAAPATSKQTTTAATSEQASTSAAAPSTVTTTATPVPDVVTSTVTTEKAVPTTTTSVGKATVTETSTVTSPSTLVVEKTKTVPTTVKQVVTQTTTVTSTTEITKNATSEPSPTTADSSAPDDSARSADGSAAGSSTGGIILTVLGILFAVAAAIAAVLITLNPQLVQDIRNKYNI
;
A
#
# COMPACT_ATOMS: atom_id res chain seq x y z
N MET A 1 28.02 -78.92 -43.68
CA MET A 1 29.23 -79.08 -44.49
C MET A 1 30.23 -78.02 -44.08
N THR A 2 31.38 -78.49 -43.63
CA THR A 2 32.66 -77.79 -43.42
C THR A 2 33.12 -77.01 -44.65
N VAL A 3 33.91 -75.94 -44.48
CA VAL A 3 35.36 -75.92 -44.74
C VAL A 3 35.96 -74.57 -44.29
N SER A 4 37.14 -74.70 -43.70
CA SER A 4 38.06 -73.73 -43.10
C SER A 4 39.06 -73.15 -44.11
N CYS A 5 39.58 -71.94 -43.87
CA CYS A 5 41.02 -71.55 -43.84
C CYS A 5 41.17 -70.01 -43.89
N SER A 6 41.81 -69.34 -42.91
CA SER A 6 43.28 -69.08 -42.78
C SER A 6 43.83 -68.18 -43.90
N ARG A 7 44.60 -67.08 -43.73
CA ARG A 7 45.28 -66.37 -42.61
C ARG A 7 45.89 -65.05 -43.19
N HIS A 8 46.00 -64.00 -42.35
CA HIS A 8 47.14 -63.03 -42.18
C HIS A 8 47.46 -62.02 -43.33
N SER A 9 47.89 -60.76 -43.14
CA SER A 9 48.47 -60.01 -42.00
C SER A 9 48.56 -58.48 -42.24
N HIS A 10 48.46 -57.70 -41.13
CA HIS A 10 49.12 -56.41 -40.72
C HIS A 10 49.02 -55.13 -41.60
N SER A 11 48.91 -53.89 -41.10
CA SER A 11 49.14 -53.23 -39.80
C SER A 11 48.20 -51.99 -39.69
N VAL A 12 47.82 -51.44 -38.52
CA VAL A 12 48.51 -50.37 -37.78
C VAL A 12 47.94 -50.29 -36.35
N ARG A 13 48.85 -49.98 -35.41
CA ARG A 13 48.72 -49.94 -33.94
C ARG A 13 47.59 -49.03 -33.43
N ARG A 14 46.75 -49.56 -32.52
CA ARG A 14 46.06 -48.79 -31.47
C ARG A 14 46.75 -49.08 -30.14
N GLY A 15 47.39 -48.07 -29.57
CA GLY A 15 47.93 -48.11 -28.21
C GLY A 15 46.82 -47.92 -27.20
N ALA A 16 46.70 -48.86 -26.25
CA ALA A 16 45.91 -48.71 -25.05
C ALA A 16 46.55 -47.67 -24.12
N ILE A 17 45.75 -46.77 -23.57
CA ILE A 17 46.07 -46.07 -22.33
C ILE A 17 44.95 -46.38 -21.36
N ALA A 18 45.34 -46.94 -20.21
CA ALA A 18 44.48 -47.31 -19.11
C ALA A 18 43.75 -46.08 -18.57
N THR A 19 42.42 -46.10 -18.58
CA THR A 19 41.61 -45.18 -17.79
C THR A 19 41.62 -45.68 -16.36
N ALA A 20 42.42 -45.02 -15.51
CA ALA A 20 42.37 -45.23 -14.07
C ALA A 20 41.00 -44.74 -13.57
N VAL A 21 40.17 -45.70 -13.17
CA VAL A 21 38.97 -45.47 -12.37
C VAL A 21 39.44 -45.01 -10.99
N VAL A 22 39.37 -43.71 -10.71
CA VAL A 22 39.43 -43.19 -9.34
C VAL A 22 37.99 -43.15 -8.84
N ILE A 23 37.61 -44.20 -8.10
CA ILE A 23 36.43 -44.17 -7.22
C ILE A 23 36.79 -43.20 -6.10
N SER A 24 36.42 -41.94 -6.26
CA SER A 24 36.32 -41.01 -5.13
C SER A 24 35.04 -41.36 -4.38
N LEU A 25 35.17 -42.26 -3.41
CA LEU A 25 34.24 -42.40 -2.30
C LEU A 25 34.22 -41.08 -1.51
N PHE A 26 33.46 -40.10 -1.99
CA PHE A 26 32.84 -39.14 -1.09
C PHE A 26 31.54 -39.77 -0.63
N GLY A 27 31.63 -40.57 0.42
CA GLY A 27 30.47 -40.81 1.25
C GLY A 27 29.96 -39.45 1.70
N SER A 28 28.75 -39.11 1.30
CA SER A 28 27.99 -38.03 1.93
C SER A 28 27.76 -38.43 3.38
N ALA A 29 28.75 -38.16 4.23
CA ALA A 29 28.51 -37.97 5.63
C ALA A 29 27.66 -36.69 5.71
N THR A 30 26.34 -36.86 5.71
CA THR A 30 25.44 -35.93 6.36
C THR A 30 25.80 -35.93 7.84
N THR A 31 26.90 -35.27 8.19
CA THR A 31 27.02 -34.70 9.52
C THR A 31 25.98 -33.59 9.55
N ALA A 32 24.76 -33.95 9.97
CA ALA A 32 23.93 -33.02 10.70
C ALA A 32 24.82 -32.48 11.81
N VAL A 33 25.41 -31.31 11.60
CA VAL A 33 25.95 -30.52 12.69
C VAL A 33 24.72 -30.04 13.42
N ALA A 34 24.21 -30.89 14.31
CA ALA A 34 23.52 -30.43 15.49
C ALA A 34 24.57 -29.64 16.28
N ALA A 35 24.73 -28.36 15.92
CA ALA A 35 25.29 -27.41 16.84
C ALA A 35 24.23 -27.26 17.93
N ASP A 36 24.40 -28.00 19.02
CA ASP A 36 23.78 -27.64 20.28
C ASP A 36 24.22 -26.20 20.57
N ALA A 37 23.28 -25.27 20.38
CA ALA A 37 23.44 -23.91 20.83
C ALA A 37 23.67 -23.98 22.35
N PRO A 38 24.61 -23.21 22.92
CA PRO A 38 24.83 -23.22 24.35
C PRO A 38 23.53 -22.86 25.07
N GLU A 39 23.21 -23.64 26.10
CA GLU A 39 22.10 -23.41 27.02
C GLU A 39 22.21 -21.97 27.55
N GLY A 40 21.34 -21.08 27.04
CA GLY A 40 21.36 -19.64 27.33
C GLY A 40 21.56 -18.68 26.15
N ALA A 41 21.73 -19.15 24.90
CA ALA A 41 21.70 -18.28 23.73
C ALA A 41 20.27 -18.19 23.12
N ILE A 42 19.49 -17.17 23.51
CA ILE A 42 18.24 -16.84 22.82
C ILE A 42 18.61 -16.26 21.44
N ASN A 43 18.38 -17.05 20.40
CA ASN A 43 18.35 -16.55 19.03
C ASN A 43 17.13 -17.15 18.32
N THR A 44 15.96 -16.67 18.71
CA THR A 44 14.70 -16.90 17.99
C THR A 44 14.76 -16.07 16.71
N LYS A 45 15.37 -16.59 15.64
CA LYS A 45 15.25 -16.01 14.29
C LYS A 45 13.83 -16.22 13.73
N ILE A 46 12.82 -15.79 14.49
CA ILE A 46 11.46 -15.57 14.03
C ILE A 46 11.48 -14.22 13.31
N SER A 47 10.95 -14.19 12.10
CA SER A 47 10.92 -13.01 11.24
C SER A 47 9.63 -13.03 10.42
N ARG A 48 9.27 -11.89 9.80
CA ARG A 48 8.08 -11.77 8.95
C ARG A 48 6.82 -12.24 9.67
N LEU A 49 6.67 -11.82 10.92
CA LEU A 49 5.47 -12.07 11.71
C LEU A 49 4.35 -11.20 11.14
N VAL A 50 3.31 -11.82 10.61
CA VAL A 50 2.14 -11.16 10.06
C VAL A 50 0.93 -11.51 10.91
N LEU A 51 0.27 -10.48 11.46
CA LEU A 51 -1.07 -10.57 12.01
C LEU A 51 -2.05 -10.40 10.87
N GLY A 52 -2.54 -11.52 10.35
CA GLY A 52 -3.50 -11.59 9.25
C GLY A 52 -4.95 -11.63 9.70
N ILE A 53 -5.86 -11.37 8.76
CA ILE A 53 -7.30 -11.54 8.95
C ILE A 53 -7.66 -13.04 9.11
N GLY A 54 -8.62 -13.34 9.98
CA GLY A 54 -9.20 -14.69 10.12
C GLY A 54 -10.39 -14.90 9.18
N SER A 55 -11.08 -16.04 9.32
CA SER A 55 -12.28 -16.31 8.51
C SER A 55 -13.44 -15.35 8.83
N ASP A 56 -13.49 -14.89 10.09
CA ASP A 56 -14.40 -13.85 10.53
C ASP A 56 -13.81 -12.90 11.59
N ALA A 57 -14.64 -11.98 12.11
CA ALA A 57 -14.24 -11.00 13.13
C ALA A 57 -13.74 -11.63 14.45
N THR A 58 -14.13 -12.88 14.74
CA THR A 58 -13.76 -13.65 15.93
C THR A 58 -12.45 -14.44 15.75
N GLU A 59 -11.80 -14.30 14.59
CA GLU A 59 -10.55 -14.97 14.27
C GLU A 59 -9.44 -13.99 13.86
N ALA A 60 -8.20 -14.47 14.00
CA ALA A 60 -7.01 -13.81 13.46
C ALA A 60 -5.97 -14.88 13.06
N ASN A 61 -5.44 -14.78 11.85
CA ASN A 61 -4.42 -15.69 11.35
C ASN A 61 -3.03 -15.14 11.65
N LEU A 62 -2.13 -15.96 12.17
CA LEU A 62 -0.73 -15.61 12.38
C LEU A 62 0.14 -16.42 11.43
N ALA A 63 0.97 -15.71 10.67
CA ALA A 63 2.01 -16.30 9.83
C ALA A 63 3.38 -15.79 10.29
N TRP A 64 4.38 -16.67 10.32
CA TRP A 64 5.76 -16.26 10.58
C TRP A 64 6.77 -17.24 9.99
N GLN A 65 8.01 -16.79 9.88
CA GLN A 65 9.10 -17.61 9.38
C GLN A 65 10.15 -17.87 10.45
N SER A 66 10.69 -19.08 10.47
CA SER A 66 11.77 -19.46 11.37
C SER A 66 12.86 -20.28 10.69
N LYS A 67 14.09 -20.26 11.23
CA LYS A 67 15.20 -21.06 10.69
C LYS A 67 15.26 -22.49 11.24
N THR A 68 14.31 -22.89 12.07
CA THR A 68 14.29 -24.19 12.72
C THR A 68 13.13 -25.02 12.22
N ASN A 69 13.36 -26.32 12.12
CA ASN A 69 12.31 -27.28 11.77
C ASN A 69 11.52 -27.78 12.99
N GLU A 70 11.67 -27.10 14.11
CA GLU A 70 11.04 -27.48 15.37
C GLU A 70 9.59 -27.00 15.37
N THR A 71 8.69 -27.76 15.98
CA THR A 71 7.32 -27.30 16.26
C THR A 71 7.37 -26.00 17.04
N GLN A 72 6.53 -25.06 16.63
CA GLN A 72 6.33 -23.78 17.29
C GLN A 72 4.86 -23.60 17.63
N TYR A 73 4.60 -22.65 18.51
CA TYR A 73 3.29 -22.40 19.05
C TYR A 73 2.98 -20.92 18.94
N LEU A 74 1.70 -20.64 18.71
CA LEU A 74 1.07 -19.37 19.00
C LEU A 74 0.51 -19.45 20.42
N GLU A 75 0.80 -18.44 21.24
CA GLU A 75 0.12 -18.22 22.51
C GLU A 75 -0.60 -16.88 22.49
N TYR A 76 -1.85 -16.86 22.97
CA TYR A 76 -2.63 -15.63 23.11
C TYR A 76 -3.58 -15.67 24.31
N TRP A 77 -3.91 -14.50 24.85
CA TRP A 77 -4.80 -14.33 25.99
C TRP A 77 -5.41 -12.91 26.02
N PRO A 78 -6.60 -12.71 26.61
CA PRO A 78 -7.12 -11.37 26.88
C PRO A 78 -6.18 -10.58 27.79
N ALA A 79 -5.89 -9.33 27.48
CA ALA A 79 -4.91 -8.52 28.21
C ALA A 79 -5.25 -8.33 29.70
N ASP A 80 -6.54 -8.39 30.05
CA ASP A 80 -7.05 -8.31 31.42
C ASP A 80 -7.08 -9.65 32.17
N ASP A 81 -6.83 -10.78 31.48
CA ASP A 81 -6.72 -12.12 32.06
C ASP A 81 -5.48 -12.88 31.56
N ALA A 82 -4.30 -12.40 31.99
CA ALA A 82 -3.00 -13.01 31.66
C ALA A 82 -2.82 -14.47 32.16
N GLY A 83 -3.78 -15.01 32.93
CA GLY A 83 -3.79 -16.42 33.33
C GLY A 83 -4.46 -17.34 32.31
N ASN A 84 -5.31 -16.81 31.43
CA ASN A 84 -6.12 -17.57 30.48
C ASN A 84 -5.42 -17.69 29.11
N VAL A 85 -4.26 -18.36 29.11
CA VAL A 85 -3.46 -18.56 27.89
C VAL A 85 -4.01 -19.70 27.05
N THR A 86 -4.38 -19.39 25.81
CA THR A 86 -4.62 -20.37 24.76
C THR A 86 -3.35 -20.61 23.99
N THR A 87 -3.00 -21.89 23.79
CA THR A 87 -1.83 -22.33 23.02
C THR A 87 -2.29 -23.11 21.79
N VAL A 88 -1.82 -22.70 20.62
CA VAL A 88 -2.11 -23.33 19.33
C VAL A 88 -0.81 -23.85 18.75
N GLU A 89 -0.74 -25.15 18.45
CA GLU A 89 0.38 -25.74 17.75
C GLU A 89 0.38 -25.27 16.29
N SER A 90 1.51 -24.74 15.82
CA SER A 90 1.71 -24.41 14.42
C SER A 90 2.46 -25.55 13.72
N PRO A 91 1.84 -26.22 12.72
CA PRO A 91 2.56 -27.14 11.88
C PRO A 91 3.63 -26.39 11.07
N ARG A 92 4.73 -27.09 10.80
CA ARG A 92 5.83 -26.54 10.01
C ARG A 92 5.56 -26.76 8.52
N GLY A 93 5.57 -25.69 7.73
CA GLY A 93 5.52 -25.76 6.27
C GLY A 93 6.83 -26.24 5.62
N PRO A 94 6.86 -26.35 4.27
CA PRO A 94 8.04 -26.80 3.54
C PRO A 94 9.24 -25.85 3.73
N TYR A 95 10.45 -26.39 3.74
CA TYR A 95 11.67 -25.57 3.75
C TYR A 95 11.77 -24.76 2.46
N ASN A 96 11.84 -23.44 2.57
CA ASN A 96 11.75 -22.56 1.41
C ASN A 96 13.09 -22.03 0.91
N ALA A 97 13.07 -21.44 -0.29
CA ALA A 97 14.24 -20.90 -0.96
C ALA A 97 14.91 -19.73 -0.21
N ALA A 98 14.19 -19.11 0.73
CA ALA A 98 14.71 -18.08 1.61
C ALA A 98 15.45 -18.65 2.84
N VAL A 99 15.60 -19.98 2.96
CA VAL A 99 16.28 -20.66 4.07
C VAL A 99 15.47 -20.56 5.39
N PHE A 100 14.14 -20.60 5.27
CA PHE A 100 13.21 -20.57 6.40
C PHE A 100 12.14 -21.68 6.28
N TYR A 101 11.45 -21.90 7.39
CA TYR A 101 10.23 -22.67 7.49
C TYR A 101 9.08 -21.71 7.79
N PRO A 102 8.03 -21.67 6.95
CA PRO A 102 6.81 -20.96 7.28
C PRO A 102 6.03 -21.73 8.37
N HIS A 103 5.33 -20.97 9.18
CA HIS A 103 4.52 -21.39 10.32
C HIS A 103 3.22 -20.58 10.30
N GLU A 104 2.13 -21.25 10.61
CA GLU A 104 0.77 -20.73 10.50
C GLU A 104 -0.06 -21.24 11.68
N ALA A 105 -0.80 -20.34 12.31
CA ALA A 105 -1.74 -20.69 13.38
C ALA A 105 -2.87 -19.67 13.44
N THR A 106 -4.07 -20.11 13.83
CA THR A 106 -5.26 -19.26 13.93
C THR A 106 -5.65 -19.05 15.39
N MET A 107 -5.88 -17.79 15.77
CA MET A 107 -6.63 -17.44 16.98
C MET A 107 -8.11 -17.60 16.70
N THR A 108 -8.85 -18.19 17.62
CA THR A 108 -10.29 -18.47 17.45
C THR A 108 -11.07 -18.05 18.69
N GLY A 109 -12.35 -17.74 18.52
CA GLY A 109 -13.23 -17.36 19.62
C GLY A 109 -12.82 -16.05 20.29
N LEU A 110 -12.27 -15.11 19.51
CA LEU A 110 -11.94 -13.77 19.98
C LEU A 110 -13.23 -13.01 20.32
N GLU A 111 -13.26 -12.40 21.50
CA GLU A 111 -14.39 -11.59 21.92
C GLU A 111 -14.30 -10.19 21.29
N PRO A 112 -15.43 -9.56 20.91
CA PRO A 112 -15.44 -8.18 20.40
C PRO A 112 -14.89 -7.18 21.42
N ALA A 113 -14.39 -6.03 20.94
CA ALA A 113 -13.91 -4.91 21.75
C ALA A 113 -12.91 -5.31 22.86
N THR A 114 -12.04 -6.28 22.57
CA THR A 114 -11.14 -6.90 23.55
C THR A 114 -9.69 -6.79 23.07
N GLU A 115 -8.82 -6.31 23.97
CA GLU A 115 -7.37 -6.30 23.72
C GLU A 115 -6.81 -7.70 24.02
N TYR A 116 -6.11 -8.28 23.05
CA TYR A 116 -5.43 -9.56 23.17
C TYR A 116 -3.93 -9.35 23.13
N VAL A 117 -3.23 -10.08 23.99
CA VAL A 117 -1.77 -10.23 23.94
C VAL A 117 -1.45 -11.53 23.22
N TYR A 118 -0.44 -11.52 22.36
CA TYR A 118 0.02 -12.71 21.66
C TYR A 118 1.54 -12.78 21.51
N ARG A 119 2.06 -14.00 21.33
CA ARG A 119 3.46 -14.27 21.02
C ARG A 119 3.61 -15.60 20.30
N VAL A 120 4.70 -15.76 19.55
CA VAL A 120 5.00 -17.01 18.83
C VAL A 120 6.38 -17.56 19.21
N GLY A 121 6.54 -18.87 19.16
CA GLY A 121 7.84 -19.52 19.39
C GLY A 121 7.73 -20.86 20.09
N SER A 122 8.68 -21.19 20.96
CA SER A 122 8.65 -22.44 21.74
C SER A 122 9.44 -22.32 23.02
N GLU A 123 9.11 -23.13 24.04
CA GLU A 123 9.88 -23.16 25.30
C GLU A 123 11.38 -23.39 25.09
N ARG A 124 11.74 -24.28 24.14
CA ARG A 124 13.15 -24.63 23.88
C ARG A 124 13.94 -23.49 23.25
N ARG A 125 13.32 -22.70 22.38
CA ARG A 125 14.00 -21.65 21.60
C ARG A 125 13.74 -20.24 22.12
N GLY A 126 12.72 -20.07 22.93
CA GLY A 126 12.16 -18.79 23.34
C GLY A 126 10.93 -18.42 22.51
N TYR A 127 10.11 -17.53 23.08
CA TYR A 127 9.05 -16.83 22.37
C TYR A 127 9.53 -15.45 21.92
N THR A 128 8.85 -14.86 20.94
CA THR A 128 8.97 -13.43 20.65
C THR A 128 8.57 -12.60 21.88
N GLU A 129 8.96 -11.32 21.88
CA GLU A 129 8.32 -10.36 22.79
C GLU A 129 6.79 -10.38 22.56
N PRO A 130 5.98 -10.27 23.64
CA PRO A 130 4.54 -10.16 23.50
C PRO A 130 4.14 -8.92 22.71
N ARG A 131 3.12 -9.07 21.90
CA ARG A 131 2.50 -8.02 21.08
C ARG A 131 1.01 -7.94 21.39
N THR A 132 0.35 -6.86 21.01
CA THR A 132 -1.07 -6.63 21.32
C THR A 132 -1.83 -6.19 20.09
N PHE A 133 -3.08 -6.62 19.98
CA PHE A 133 -4.06 -6.07 19.05
C PHE A 133 -5.42 -6.02 19.73
N THR A 134 -6.32 -5.20 19.20
CA THR A 134 -7.68 -5.05 19.74
C THR A 134 -8.69 -5.47 18.69
N THR A 135 -9.63 -6.34 19.06
CA THR A 135 -10.76 -6.68 18.21
C THR A 135 -11.74 -5.50 18.10
N GLY A 136 -12.34 -5.33 16.92
CA GLY A 136 -13.37 -4.31 16.72
C GLY A 136 -14.63 -4.59 17.53
N GLU A 137 -15.50 -3.58 17.62
CA GLU A 137 -16.85 -3.79 18.14
C GLU A 137 -17.65 -4.70 17.22
N ASN A 138 -18.59 -5.48 17.78
CA ASN A 138 -19.57 -6.21 16.99
C ASN A 138 -20.67 -5.23 16.56
N SER A 139 -20.43 -4.55 15.44
CA SER A 139 -21.24 -3.45 14.93
C SER A 139 -21.25 -3.48 13.40
N ASP A 140 -22.41 -3.25 12.82
CA ASP A 140 -22.58 -3.08 11.37
C ASP A 140 -22.15 -1.69 10.88
N SER A 141 -21.74 -0.82 11.80
CA SER A 141 -21.08 0.47 11.52
C SER A 141 -19.64 0.45 12.03
N TRP A 142 -18.70 0.47 11.09
CA TRP A 142 -17.27 0.28 11.34
C TRP A 142 -16.47 0.77 10.13
N ASN A 143 -15.14 0.73 10.16
CA ASN A 143 -14.30 1.13 9.03
C ASN A 143 -13.07 0.24 8.87
N PHE A 144 -12.48 0.25 7.67
CA PHE A 144 -11.17 -0.34 7.39
C PHE A 144 -10.34 0.56 6.48
N LEU A 145 -9.03 0.28 6.44
CA LEU A 145 -8.07 1.02 5.63
C LEU A 145 -7.65 0.20 4.42
N ALA A 146 -7.56 0.83 3.24
CA ALA A 146 -7.00 0.22 2.04
C ALA A 146 -5.74 0.97 1.60
N LEU A 147 -4.67 0.22 1.32
CA LEU A 147 -3.39 0.71 0.80
C LEU A 147 -2.93 -0.21 -0.33
N ALA A 148 -2.18 0.30 -1.29
CA ALA A 148 -1.71 -0.49 -2.42
C ALA A 148 -0.25 -0.19 -2.74
N ASP A 149 0.42 -1.13 -3.41
CA ASP A 149 1.71 -0.90 -4.06
C ASP A 149 2.74 -0.22 -3.15
N ALA A 150 2.88 -0.69 -1.91
CA ALA A 150 4.01 -0.29 -1.07
C ALA A 150 5.32 -0.62 -1.80
N GLN A 151 5.33 -1.76 -2.50
CA GLN A 151 6.30 -2.20 -3.49
C GLN A 151 7.74 -1.94 -3.03
N ILE A 152 8.07 -2.45 -1.84
CA ILE A 152 9.38 -2.24 -1.26
C ILE A 152 10.44 -2.84 -2.17
N GLY A 153 11.34 -2.00 -2.68
CA GLY A 153 12.46 -2.41 -3.53
C GLY A 153 12.53 -1.75 -4.89
N VAL A 154 11.56 -0.93 -5.33
CA VAL A 154 11.64 -0.23 -6.63
C VAL A 154 12.98 0.51 -6.74
N GLY A 155 13.72 0.27 -7.81
CA GLY A 155 15.03 0.89 -8.04
C GLY A 155 16.08 0.58 -6.97
N ALA A 156 15.94 -0.54 -6.25
CA ALA A 156 16.76 -0.96 -5.12
C ALA A 156 16.74 0.01 -3.91
N LYS A 157 15.70 0.83 -3.77
CA LYS A 157 15.56 1.87 -2.73
C LYS A 157 14.85 1.39 -1.46
N ILE A 158 15.17 0.18 -1.01
CA ILE A 158 14.49 -0.50 0.12
C ILE A 158 14.37 0.39 1.37
N SER A 159 15.45 1.07 1.78
CA SER A 159 15.42 1.89 3.01
C SER A 159 14.52 3.13 2.89
N GLU A 160 14.42 3.73 1.71
CA GLU A 160 13.58 4.91 1.46
C GLU A 160 12.11 4.49 1.47
N GLN A 161 11.78 3.41 0.76
CA GLN A 161 10.43 2.88 0.69
C GLN A 161 9.97 2.26 2.01
N SER A 162 10.86 1.64 2.78
CA SER A 162 10.57 1.18 4.14
C SER A 162 10.16 2.35 5.05
N ALA A 163 10.92 3.45 5.01
CA ALA A 163 10.57 4.64 5.80
C ALA A 163 9.24 5.27 5.33
N ALA A 164 8.98 5.30 4.02
CA ALA A 164 7.73 5.78 3.46
C ALA A 164 6.55 4.87 3.85
N TRP A 165 6.73 3.54 3.81
CA TRP A 165 5.71 2.56 4.18
C TRP A 165 5.37 2.64 5.66
N ASN A 166 6.40 2.68 6.53
CA ASN A 166 6.19 2.90 7.95
C ASN A 166 5.45 4.22 8.19
N LYS A 167 5.76 5.30 7.46
CA LYS A 167 5.01 6.55 7.55
C LYS A 167 3.55 6.36 7.10
N ALA A 168 3.30 5.70 5.98
CA ALA A 168 1.96 5.46 5.44
C ALA A 168 1.05 4.75 6.46
N VAL A 169 1.52 3.62 7.00
CA VAL A 169 0.77 2.86 8.01
C VAL A 169 0.52 3.69 9.27
N ASN A 170 1.54 4.42 9.77
CA ASN A 170 1.37 5.25 10.97
C ASN A 170 0.44 6.46 10.74
N THR A 171 0.46 7.06 9.55
CA THR A 171 -0.47 8.15 9.19
C THR A 171 -1.89 7.59 9.13
N ALA A 172 -2.13 6.54 8.34
CA ALA A 172 -3.47 5.99 8.14
C ALA A 172 -4.11 5.52 9.45
N THR A 173 -3.38 4.72 10.23
CA THR A 173 -3.85 4.25 11.56
C THR A 173 -3.87 5.34 12.63
N GLY A 174 -3.09 6.41 12.46
CA GLY A 174 -3.09 7.55 13.38
C GLY A 174 -4.30 8.47 13.18
N GLU A 175 -4.72 8.66 11.93
CA GLU A 175 -5.89 9.46 11.57
C GLU A 175 -7.20 8.65 11.71
N HIS A 176 -7.13 7.32 11.54
CA HIS A 176 -8.26 6.39 11.70
C HIS A 176 -7.95 5.27 12.69
N PRO A 177 -7.81 5.58 13.99
CA PRO A 177 -7.39 4.61 15.01
C PRO A 177 -8.42 3.52 15.31
N ASP A 178 -9.68 3.71 14.92
CA ASP A 178 -10.78 2.76 15.15
C ASP A 178 -10.94 1.73 14.02
N SER A 179 -10.05 1.77 13.01
CA SER A 179 -10.09 0.87 11.85
C SER A 179 -9.94 -0.59 12.25
N ALA A 180 -10.83 -1.45 11.76
CA ALA A 180 -10.88 -2.86 12.11
C ALA A 180 -9.65 -3.66 11.62
N PHE A 181 -9.15 -3.32 10.42
CA PHE A 181 -8.01 -3.95 9.77
C PHE A 181 -7.45 -3.07 8.64
N ILE A 182 -6.33 -3.50 8.06
CA ILE A 182 -5.73 -2.95 6.85
C ILE A 182 -5.85 -3.97 5.73
N MET A 183 -6.34 -3.55 4.56
CA MET A 183 -6.30 -4.30 3.31
C MET A 183 -5.17 -3.77 2.42
N HIS A 184 -4.19 -4.61 2.10
CA HIS A 184 -3.15 -4.28 1.13
C HIS A 184 -3.46 -4.88 -0.24
N LEU A 185 -3.68 -4.03 -1.24
CA LEU A 185 -4.21 -4.41 -2.56
C LEU A 185 -3.15 -4.98 -3.52
N GLY A 186 -2.17 -5.74 -3.03
CA GLY A 186 -1.10 -6.35 -3.84
C GLY A 186 0.16 -5.49 -4.01
N ASP A 187 1.22 -6.09 -4.55
CA ASP A 187 2.56 -5.51 -4.72
C ASP A 187 3.13 -4.97 -3.39
N GLN A 188 3.25 -5.86 -2.40
CA GLN A 188 3.86 -5.52 -1.12
C GLN A 188 5.37 -5.28 -1.28
N VAL A 189 6.01 -6.04 -2.16
CA VAL A 189 7.46 -5.97 -2.44
C VAL A 189 7.72 -5.86 -3.93
N GLU A 190 8.93 -5.45 -4.30
CA GLU A 190 9.35 -5.43 -5.71
C GLU A 190 9.61 -6.84 -6.27
N GLY A 191 9.79 -7.84 -5.40
CA GLY A 191 9.89 -9.27 -5.74
C GLY A 191 11.24 -9.70 -6.31
N TRP A 192 12.01 -8.83 -6.96
CA TRP A 192 13.36 -9.11 -7.44
C TRP A 192 14.46 -8.37 -6.66
N GLY A 193 15.71 -8.79 -6.86
CA GLY A 193 16.88 -8.21 -6.21
C GLY A 193 17.09 -8.75 -4.80
N ALA A 194 16.36 -8.22 -3.81
CA ALA A 194 16.50 -8.62 -2.40
C ALA A 194 15.15 -8.92 -1.73
N PRO A 195 14.34 -9.85 -2.27
CA PRO A 195 12.96 -10.11 -1.81
C PRO A 195 12.86 -10.45 -0.31
N VAL A 196 13.82 -11.20 0.22
CA VAL A 196 13.92 -11.53 1.66
C VAL A 196 13.96 -10.25 2.51
N LYS A 197 14.76 -9.26 2.11
CA LYS A 197 14.90 -7.99 2.83
C LYS A 197 13.70 -7.09 2.60
N GLN A 198 13.12 -7.10 1.40
CA GLN A 198 11.92 -6.33 1.07
C GLN A 198 10.74 -6.78 1.95
N LEU A 199 10.52 -8.09 2.10
CA LEU A 199 9.47 -8.64 2.98
C LEU A 199 9.72 -8.34 4.46
N GLU A 200 10.97 -8.36 4.91
CA GLU A 200 11.33 -7.92 6.28
C GLU A 200 10.95 -6.47 6.53
N GLU A 201 11.15 -5.60 5.54
CA GLU A 201 10.87 -4.17 5.65
C GLU A 201 9.37 -3.85 5.45
N PHE A 202 8.67 -4.62 4.63
CA PHE A 202 7.22 -4.53 4.50
C PHE A 202 6.52 -4.88 5.82
N THR A 203 6.96 -5.94 6.50
CA THR A 203 6.38 -6.40 7.78
C THR A 203 6.95 -5.70 9.02
N ALA A 204 7.88 -4.74 8.86
CA ALA A 204 8.55 -4.06 9.97
C ALA A 204 7.71 -3.02 10.75
N PRO A 205 6.76 -2.27 10.15
CA PRO A 205 6.01 -1.27 10.89
C PRO A 205 5.26 -1.88 12.08
N GLU A 206 5.45 -1.34 13.28
CA GLU A 206 4.84 -1.87 14.51
C GLU A 206 3.31 -1.90 14.43
N LYS A 207 2.70 -0.92 13.76
CA LYS A 207 1.26 -0.91 13.54
C LYS A 207 0.73 -2.13 12.77
N LEU A 208 1.53 -2.81 11.95
CA LEU A 208 1.11 -4.06 11.30
C LEU A 208 1.08 -5.27 12.25
N HIS A 209 1.47 -5.09 13.50
CA HIS A 209 1.29 -6.08 14.56
C HIS A 209 0.15 -5.71 15.52
N GLU A 210 -0.45 -4.53 15.36
CA GLU A 210 -1.62 -4.07 16.11
C GLU A 210 -2.91 -4.15 15.27
N TYR A 211 -2.78 -4.10 13.94
CA TYR A 211 -3.90 -4.18 12.99
C TYR A 211 -3.77 -5.46 12.16
N ARG A 212 -4.89 -6.19 12.03
CA ARG A 212 -4.96 -7.34 11.13
C ARG A 212 -4.74 -6.90 9.68
N LEU A 213 -4.10 -7.76 8.90
CA LEU A 213 -3.77 -7.52 7.51
C LEU A 213 -4.52 -8.51 6.60
N ALA A 214 -5.34 -7.99 5.70
CA ALA A 214 -5.82 -8.70 4.51
C ALA A 214 -4.90 -8.32 3.34
N VAL A 215 -4.48 -9.28 2.53
CA VAL A 215 -3.57 -9.00 1.39
C VAL A 215 -4.09 -9.60 0.10
N LEU A 216 -3.83 -8.92 -1.01
CA LEU A 216 -3.93 -9.49 -2.35
C LEU A 216 -2.55 -9.86 -2.86
N LYS A 217 -2.50 -10.76 -3.82
CA LYS A 217 -1.28 -11.13 -4.54
C LYS A 217 -1.16 -10.25 -5.79
N GLY A 218 -0.11 -9.44 -5.86
CA GLY A 218 0.20 -8.64 -7.05
C GLY A 218 1.13 -9.37 -8.02
N ASN A 219 1.47 -8.72 -9.13
CA ASN A 219 2.39 -9.33 -10.11
C ASN A 219 3.82 -9.38 -9.60
N HIS A 220 4.23 -8.50 -8.69
CA HIS A 220 5.56 -8.58 -8.09
C HIS A 220 5.71 -9.75 -7.12
N GLU A 221 4.59 -10.28 -6.60
CA GLU A 221 4.56 -11.49 -5.80
C GLU A 221 4.73 -12.79 -6.62
N THR A 222 4.76 -12.70 -7.96
CA THR A 222 4.99 -13.85 -8.85
C THR A 222 6.46 -14.12 -9.15
N TYR A 223 7.35 -13.18 -8.78
CA TYR A 223 8.77 -13.33 -9.05
C TYR A 223 9.44 -14.37 -8.16
N ALA A 224 10.51 -14.96 -8.69
CA ALA A 224 11.28 -15.97 -7.98
C ALA A 224 11.84 -15.42 -6.65
N PRO A 225 11.68 -16.15 -5.53
CA PRO A 225 11.10 -17.49 -5.47
C PRO A 225 9.57 -17.49 -5.53
N ASP A 226 9.02 -18.34 -6.39
CA ASP A 226 7.61 -18.33 -6.83
C ASP A 226 6.56 -18.62 -5.72
N ARG A 227 7.00 -18.93 -4.49
CA ARG A 227 6.15 -19.19 -3.32
C ARG A 227 6.32 -18.17 -2.20
N HIS A 228 7.03 -17.07 -2.41
CA HIS A 228 7.30 -16.13 -1.31
C HIS A 228 6.02 -15.47 -0.75
N PHE A 229 4.98 -15.33 -1.56
CA PHE A 229 3.67 -14.89 -1.09
C PHE A 229 3.01 -15.91 -0.15
N GLN A 230 2.80 -17.14 -0.63
CA GLN A 230 2.19 -18.22 0.16
C GLN A 230 3.01 -18.59 1.40
N ASP A 231 4.34 -18.44 1.34
CA ASP A 231 5.21 -18.69 2.50
C ASP A 231 5.24 -17.53 3.51
N THR A 232 4.59 -16.39 3.21
CA THR A 232 4.59 -15.20 4.07
C THR A 232 3.21 -14.93 4.66
N TYR A 233 2.13 -15.21 3.93
CA TYR A 233 0.77 -14.86 4.30
C TYR A 233 -0.09 -16.11 4.46
N PHE A 234 -0.92 -16.10 5.51
CA PHE A 234 -1.88 -17.17 5.78
C PHE A 234 -3.31 -16.65 5.52
N LEU A 235 -3.82 -16.91 4.31
CA LEU A 235 -5.10 -16.42 3.86
C LEU A 235 -6.25 -17.28 4.40
N PRO A 236 -7.34 -16.70 4.94
CA PRO A 236 -8.50 -17.48 5.39
C PRO A 236 -9.31 -17.98 4.19
N ASN A 237 -9.82 -19.21 4.29
CA ASN A 237 -10.68 -19.81 3.27
C ASN A 237 -10.09 -19.77 1.83
N GLU A 238 -8.77 -19.86 1.71
CA GLU A 238 -8.11 -19.94 0.40
C GLU A 238 -8.43 -21.28 -0.29
N VAL A 239 -8.72 -21.23 -1.58
CA VAL A 239 -8.97 -22.42 -2.39
C VAL A 239 -7.70 -22.85 -3.11
N ASP A 240 -7.25 -24.07 -2.88
CA ASP A 240 -6.21 -24.78 -3.65
C ASP A 240 -4.90 -24.00 -3.93
N ASP A 241 -4.39 -23.23 -2.95
CA ASP A 241 -3.18 -22.36 -3.10
C ASP A 241 -3.32 -21.32 -4.24
N THR A 242 -4.55 -20.99 -4.67
CA THR A 242 -4.80 -20.11 -5.82
C THR A 242 -4.71 -18.62 -5.50
N ALA A 243 -4.58 -18.25 -4.22
CA ALA A 243 -4.78 -16.92 -3.67
C ALA A 243 -6.18 -16.32 -3.93
N ASN A 244 -7.15 -17.12 -4.36
CA ASN A 244 -8.57 -16.80 -4.22
C ASN A 244 -9.02 -17.17 -2.81
N TYR A 245 -9.56 -16.21 -2.08
CA TYR A 245 -9.94 -16.41 -0.68
C TYR A 245 -11.09 -15.48 -0.29
N PHE A 246 -11.72 -15.75 0.84
CA PHE A 246 -12.80 -14.89 1.36
C PHE A 246 -12.81 -14.85 2.89
N PHE A 247 -13.43 -13.81 3.44
CA PHE A 247 -13.73 -13.71 4.86
C PHE A 247 -14.96 -12.83 5.08
N ASN A 248 -15.68 -13.10 6.16
CA ASN A 248 -16.82 -12.28 6.58
C ASN A 248 -16.39 -11.37 7.71
N TYR A 249 -16.50 -10.05 7.56
CA TYR A 249 -16.20 -9.15 8.66
C TYR A 249 -17.40 -8.28 8.96
N ASN A 250 -18.03 -8.51 10.12
CA ASN A 250 -19.33 -7.95 10.48
C ASN A 250 -20.33 -8.14 9.32
N ASN A 251 -20.94 -7.07 8.83
CA ASN A 251 -21.93 -7.08 7.75
C ASN A 251 -21.35 -7.03 6.33
N VAL A 252 -20.10 -7.44 6.11
CA VAL A 252 -19.47 -7.41 4.77
C VAL A 252 -18.81 -8.74 4.44
N LEU A 253 -19.10 -9.24 3.23
CA LEU A 253 -18.37 -10.35 2.62
C LEU A 253 -17.22 -9.78 1.77
N PHE A 254 -15.99 -10.15 2.12
CA PHE A 254 -14.79 -9.82 1.35
C PHE A 254 -14.32 -11.01 0.52
N ILE A 255 -13.99 -10.76 -0.74
CA ILE A 255 -13.44 -11.78 -1.64
C ILE A 255 -12.15 -11.25 -2.28
N GLY A 256 -11.02 -11.91 -2.05
CA GLY A 256 -9.76 -11.62 -2.71
C GLY A 256 -9.54 -12.54 -3.91
N LEU A 257 -9.13 -11.98 -5.06
CA LEU A 257 -8.84 -12.73 -6.28
C LEU A 257 -7.39 -12.52 -6.74
N ASP A 258 -6.76 -13.58 -7.25
CA ASP A 258 -5.43 -13.50 -7.89
C ASP A 258 -5.54 -13.01 -9.34
N GLY A 259 -5.46 -11.69 -9.54
CA GLY A 259 -5.56 -11.06 -10.86
C GLY A 259 -4.45 -11.43 -11.85
N ASN A 260 -3.38 -12.08 -11.41
CA ASN A 260 -2.36 -12.61 -12.32
C ASN A 260 -2.88 -13.78 -13.18
N ARG A 261 -4.03 -14.35 -12.80
CA ARG A 261 -4.69 -15.46 -13.48
C ARG A 261 -5.78 -14.93 -14.42
N SER A 262 -5.38 -14.47 -15.60
CA SER A 262 -6.24 -13.77 -16.56
C SER A 262 -6.62 -14.58 -17.80
N SER A 263 -6.28 -15.88 -17.85
CA SER A 263 -6.77 -16.73 -18.94
C SER A 263 -8.28 -16.95 -18.82
N GLN A 264 -8.98 -17.24 -19.92
CA GLN A 264 -10.42 -17.49 -19.86
C GLN A 264 -10.80 -18.58 -18.85
N ALA A 265 -10.02 -19.67 -18.78
CA ALA A 265 -10.29 -20.75 -17.82
C ALA A 265 -10.07 -20.31 -16.37
N ASP A 266 -9.10 -19.43 -16.12
CA ASP A 266 -8.90 -18.84 -14.81
C ASP A 266 -10.04 -17.89 -14.44
N ILE A 267 -10.47 -17.04 -15.38
CA ILE A 267 -11.62 -16.13 -15.20
C ILE A 267 -12.90 -16.90 -14.90
N ASP A 268 -13.15 -18.00 -15.61
CA ASP A 268 -14.29 -18.88 -15.33
C ASP A 268 -14.19 -19.48 -13.91
N THR A 269 -12.98 -19.82 -13.46
CA THR A 269 -12.72 -20.31 -12.09
C THR A 269 -12.96 -19.20 -11.05
N HIS A 270 -12.53 -17.97 -11.29
CA HIS A 270 -12.81 -16.83 -10.42
C HIS A 270 -14.32 -16.57 -10.34
N ALA A 271 -15.03 -16.59 -11.47
CA ALA A 271 -16.47 -16.38 -11.51
C ALA A 271 -17.24 -17.49 -10.77
N GLU A 272 -16.84 -18.76 -10.90
CA GLU A 272 -17.43 -19.87 -10.14
C GLU A 272 -17.18 -19.69 -8.63
N PHE A 273 -15.96 -19.32 -8.25
CA PHE A 273 -15.61 -19.06 -6.86
C PHE A 273 -16.43 -17.91 -6.26
N VAL A 274 -16.53 -16.77 -6.94
CA VAL A 274 -17.32 -15.61 -6.49
C VAL A 274 -18.79 -15.98 -6.33
N ASN A 275 -19.40 -16.61 -7.34
CA ASN A 275 -20.82 -16.99 -7.28
C ASN A 275 -21.11 -17.98 -6.16
N THR A 276 -20.23 -18.98 -5.97
CA THR A 276 -20.39 -19.97 -4.90
C THR A 276 -20.25 -19.32 -3.54
N THR A 277 -19.22 -18.48 -3.35
CA THR A 277 -18.97 -17.79 -2.08
C THR A 277 -20.13 -16.86 -1.72
N ILE A 278 -20.63 -16.06 -2.66
CA ILE A 278 -21.78 -15.17 -2.40
C ILE A 278 -23.04 -15.99 -2.07
N ALA A 279 -23.27 -17.09 -2.78
CA ALA A 279 -24.44 -17.93 -2.53
C ALA A 279 -24.40 -18.65 -1.16
N GLU A 280 -23.22 -19.02 -0.68
CA GLU A 280 -23.04 -19.75 0.58
C GLU A 280 -22.88 -18.82 1.79
N GLU A 281 -22.21 -17.68 1.62
CA GLU A 281 -21.74 -16.81 2.71
C GLU A 281 -22.34 -15.40 2.69
N GLY A 282 -22.89 -14.96 1.56
CA GLY A 282 -23.35 -13.57 1.37
C GLY A 282 -24.75 -13.27 1.91
N ALA A 283 -25.47 -14.26 2.47
CA ALA A 283 -26.87 -14.09 2.85
C ALA A 283 -27.11 -13.06 3.97
N GLU A 284 -26.11 -12.84 4.83
CA GLU A 284 -26.15 -11.87 5.93
C GLU A 284 -25.32 -10.61 5.64
N ALA A 285 -24.68 -10.54 4.47
CA ALA A 285 -23.85 -9.40 4.09
C ALA A 285 -24.73 -8.23 3.62
N ASP A 286 -24.48 -7.05 4.15
CA ASP A 286 -25.01 -5.81 3.60
C ASP A 286 -24.28 -5.41 2.32
N TRP A 287 -23.00 -5.76 2.22
CA TRP A 287 -22.12 -5.40 1.12
C TRP A 287 -21.20 -6.55 0.73
N ILE A 288 -20.91 -6.65 -0.57
CA ILE A 288 -19.95 -7.59 -1.15
C ILE A 288 -18.81 -6.77 -1.76
N ILE A 289 -17.61 -6.92 -1.19
CA ILE A 289 -16.41 -6.20 -1.64
C ILE A 289 -15.41 -7.20 -2.23
N VAL A 290 -15.02 -6.97 -3.48
CA VAL A 290 -13.98 -7.76 -4.16
C VAL A 290 -12.67 -6.98 -4.19
N GLY A 291 -11.57 -7.64 -3.85
CA GLY A 291 -10.22 -7.15 -4.08
C GLY A 291 -9.55 -7.89 -5.24
N ILE A 292 -9.00 -7.15 -6.20
CA ILE A 292 -8.14 -7.70 -7.27
C ILE A 292 -7.01 -6.72 -7.55
N HIS A 293 -5.75 -7.19 -7.56
CA HIS A 293 -4.60 -6.28 -7.69
C HIS A 293 -4.61 -5.55 -9.04
N GLN A 294 -4.63 -6.29 -10.15
CA GLN A 294 -4.75 -5.73 -11.50
C GLN A 294 -6.05 -4.94 -11.63
N ALA A 295 -5.93 -3.65 -11.91
CA ALA A 295 -7.05 -2.74 -12.05
C ALA A 295 -7.74 -2.93 -13.41
N PRO A 296 -9.00 -3.45 -13.47
CA PRO A 296 -9.71 -3.56 -14.75
C PRO A 296 -9.97 -2.18 -15.38
N PHE A 297 -10.06 -1.15 -14.54
CA PHE A 297 -10.23 0.24 -14.94
C PHE A 297 -9.20 1.13 -14.21
N SER A 298 -8.48 1.94 -14.98
CA SER A 298 -7.48 2.89 -14.49
C SER A 298 -7.23 3.97 -15.56
N GLN A 299 -6.60 5.08 -15.15
CA GLN A 299 -6.00 6.06 -16.07
C GLN A 299 -4.48 5.88 -16.21
N GLY A 300 -3.97 4.69 -15.89
CA GLY A 300 -2.55 4.37 -15.93
C GLY A 300 -2.15 3.65 -17.20
N THR A 301 -0.86 3.33 -17.29
CA THR A 301 -0.28 2.74 -18.50
C THR A 301 -0.60 1.27 -18.71
N HIS A 302 -1.18 0.59 -17.71
CA HIS A 302 -1.53 -0.83 -17.80
C HIS A 302 -2.97 -1.06 -18.25
N TYR A 303 -3.76 0.00 -18.45
CA TYR A 303 -5.15 -0.09 -18.92
C TYR A 303 -5.35 -0.94 -20.20
N THR A 304 -4.32 -0.96 -21.06
CA THR A 304 -4.31 -1.68 -22.33
C THR A 304 -3.53 -3.01 -22.30
N ASP A 305 -2.99 -3.42 -21.16
CA ASP A 305 -2.29 -4.70 -21.04
C ASP A 305 -3.27 -5.86 -21.26
N ASP A 306 -2.82 -6.91 -21.95
CA ASP A 306 -3.71 -8.00 -22.42
C ASP A 306 -4.44 -8.71 -21.26
N ASP A 307 -3.77 -8.85 -20.11
CA ASP A 307 -4.35 -9.42 -18.89
C ASP A 307 -5.39 -8.50 -18.26
N VAL A 308 -5.11 -7.20 -18.16
CA VAL A 308 -6.06 -6.19 -17.68
C VAL A 308 -7.30 -6.12 -18.57
N VAL A 309 -7.11 -6.14 -19.90
CA VAL A 309 -8.21 -6.18 -20.87
C VAL A 309 -9.02 -7.47 -20.70
N ALA A 310 -8.39 -8.63 -20.54
CA ALA A 310 -9.10 -9.89 -20.34
C ALA A 310 -9.97 -9.86 -19.07
N LEU A 311 -9.43 -9.35 -17.95
CA LEU A 311 -10.17 -9.15 -16.70
C LEU A 311 -11.33 -8.16 -16.88
N ARG A 312 -11.09 -7.01 -17.52
CA ARG A 312 -12.12 -6.01 -17.78
C ARG A 312 -13.27 -6.59 -18.59
N GLU A 313 -12.99 -7.19 -19.74
CA GLU A 313 -14.03 -7.60 -20.69
C GLU A 313 -14.75 -8.88 -20.27
N SER A 314 -14.10 -9.75 -19.47
CA SER A 314 -14.64 -11.10 -19.17
C SER A 314 -14.99 -11.34 -17.71
N LEU A 315 -14.25 -10.74 -16.76
CA LEU A 315 -14.54 -10.90 -15.32
C LEU A 315 -15.53 -9.85 -14.81
N THR A 316 -15.41 -8.58 -15.20
CA THR A 316 -16.31 -7.51 -14.67
C THR A 316 -17.79 -7.78 -14.94
N PRO A 317 -18.23 -8.31 -16.11
CA PRO A 317 -19.64 -8.68 -16.29
C PRO A 317 -20.11 -9.77 -15.31
N LYS A 318 -19.21 -10.67 -14.92
CA LYS A 318 -19.51 -11.74 -13.97
C LYS A 318 -19.62 -11.22 -12.53
N LEU A 319 -18.82 -10.22 -12.17
CA LEU A 319 -18.93 -9.55 -10.87
C LEU A 319 -20.23 -8.75 -10.77
N SER A 320 -20.61 -8.02 -11.82
CA SER A 320 -21.91 -7.35 -11.93
C SER A 320 -23.07 -8.32 -11.78
N GLU A 321 -23.08 -9.41 -12.57
CA GLU A 321 -24.12 -10.45 -12.49
C GLU A 321 -24.21 -11.12 -11.11
N ALA A 322 -23.09 -11.19 -10.38
CA ALA A 322 -23.02 -11.79 -9.05
C ALA A 322 -23.49 -10.86 -7.92
N GLY A 323 -23.74 -9.58 -8.21
CA GLY A 323 -24.17 -8.59 -7.22
C GLY A 323 -23.05 -8.03 -6.35
N VAL A 324 -21.82 -7.95 -6.88
CA VAL A 324 -20.72 -7.26 -6.20
C VAL A 324 -20.99 -5.77 -6.14
N ASP A 325 -20.74 -5.10 -5.00
CA ASP A 325 -20.99 -3.66 -4.86
C ASP A 325 -19.77 -2.81 -5.19
N LEU A 326 -18.60 -3.25 -4.71
CA LEU A 326 -17.35 -2.51 -4.77
C LEU A 326 -16.18 -3.42 -5.14
N VAL A 327 -15.35 -2.95 -6.07
CA VAL A 327 -14.07 -3.57 -6.41
C VAL A 327 -12.92 -2.61 -6.08
N LEU A 328 -11.94 -3.11 -5.32
CA LEU A 328 -10.73 -2.38 -4.94
C LEU A 328 -9.50 -2.96 -5.64
N SER A 329 -8.68 -2.07 -6.24
CA SER A 329 -7.48 -2.44 -7.00
C SER A 329 -6.28 -1.54 -6.73
N GLY A 330 -5.09 -1.97 -7.16
CA GLY A 330 -3.83 -1.22 -7.13
C GLY A 330 -3.21 -1.13 -8.52
N HIS A 331 -1.94 -1.54 -8.67
CA HIS A 331 -1.24 -1.83 -9.92
C HIS A 331 -0.84 -0.61 -10.77
N ASP A 332 -1.76 0.33 -11.00
CA ASP A 332 -1.58 1.44 -11.96
C ASP A 332 -1.01 2.72 -11.34
N HIS A 333 -0.73 2.73 -10.03
CA HIS A 333 -0.02 3.82 -9.35
C HIS A 333 -0.55 5.22 -9.69
N ILE A 334 -1.85 5.30 -9.92
CA ILE A 334 -2.64 6.49 -10.21
C ILE A 334 -4.04 6.25 -9.66
N TYR A 335 -4.55 7.22 -8.90
CA TYR A 335 -5.89 7.08 -8.35
C TYR A 335 -6.91 7.17 -9.48
N THR A 336 -7.81 6.19 -9.56
CA THR A 336 -8.93 6.19 -10.52
C THR A 336 -10.20 5.68 -9.84
N ARG A 337 -11.30 6.41 -10.02
CA ARG A 337 -12.65 5.98 -9.64
C ARG A 337 -13.51 5.93 -10.88
N THR A 338 -14.22 4.83 -11.08
CA THR A 338 -15.13 4.70 -12.21
C THR A 338 -16.46 5.44 -11.97
N HIS A 339 -17.24 5.60 -13.03
CA HIS A 339 -18.69 5.64 -12.90
C HIS A 339 -19.19 4.31 -12.31
N LEU A 340 -20.48 4.23 -11.98
CA LEU A 340 -21.08 2.91 -11.77
C LEU A 340 -20.97 2.11 -13.08
N MET A 341 -20.60 0.83 -12.98
CA MET A 341 -20.34 -0.02 -14.13
C MET A 341 -21.33 -1.18 -14.17
N ASN A 342 -22.00 -1.37 -15.30
CA ASN A 342 -22.80 -2.56 -15.58
C ASN A 342 -21.97 -3.48 -16.49
N GLY A 343 -21.28 -4.44 -15.87
CA GLY A 343 -20.18 -5.17 -16.47
C GLY A 343 -19.06 -4.23 -16.88
N ALA A 344 -18.70 -4.23 -18.17
CA ALA A 344 -17.68 -3.35 -18.73
C ALA A 344 -18.24 -1.98 -19.18
N GLU A 345 -19.56 -1.78 -19.15
CA GLU A 345 -20.21 -0.57 -19.66
C GLU A 345 -20.43 0.46 -18.55
N ALA A 346 -20.06 1.71 -18.81
CA ALA A 346 -20.18 2.80 -17.85
C ALA A 346 -21.60 3.38 -17.81
N VAL A 347 -22.14 3.56 -16.61
CA VAL A 347 -23.41 4.26 -16.37
C VAL A 347 -23.11 5.72 -16.08
N ILE A 348 -23.06 6.52 -17.14
CA ILE A 348 -22.64 7.92 -17.08
C ILE A 348 -23.83 8.81 -16.66
N PRO A 349 -23.78 9.48 -15.49
CA PRO A 349 -24.86 10.35 -15.04
C PRO A 349 -24.90 11.67 -15.81
N GLU A 350 -26.01 12.41 -15.69
CA GLU A 350 -26.05 13.79 -16.17
C GLU A 350 -25.15 14.70 -15.33
N GLY A 351 -24.18 15.34 -15.97
CA GLY A 351 -23.26 16.28 -15.35
C GLY A 351 -21.89 15.67 -15.02
N ALA A 352 -20.94 16.52 -14.63
CA ALA A 352 -19.60 16.08 -14.30
C ALA A 352 -19.58 15.43 -12.91
N SER A 353 -18.88 14.30 -12.80
CA SER A 353 -18.57 13.67 -11.51
C SER A 353 -17.64 14.56 -10.68
N LYS A 354 -17.75 14.47 -9.37
CA LYS A 354 -17.00 15.31 -8.42
C LYS A 354 -16.74 14.58 -7.12
N SER A 355 -15.99 15.24 -6.24
CA SER A 355 -15.71 14.69 -4.92
C SER A 355 -16.91 14.90 -4.01
N GLY A 356 -17.21 13.89 -3.22
CA GLY A 356 -18.40 13.82 -2.37
C GLY A 356 -19.66 13.39 -3.10
N ASP A 357 -19.54 12.75 -4.27
CA ASP A 357 -20.69 12.15 -4.96
C ASP A 357 -21.31 11.04 -4.10
N ILE A 358 -22.64 10.99 -4.12
CA ILE A 358 -23.42 9.89 -3.56
C ILE A 358 -24.03 9.16 -4.76
N LEU A 359 -23.64 7.90 -4.92
CA LEU A 359 -24.03 7.00 -5.98
C LEU A 359 -25.08 6.03 -5.42
N ILE A 360 -26.17 5.86 -6.15
CA ILE A 360 -27.24 4.92 -5.81
C ILE A 360 -27.25 3.87 -6.93
N PRO A 361 -26.62 2.69 -6.72
CA PRO A 361 -26.56 1.67 -7.75
C PRO A 361 -27.93 1.03 -7.99
N ASP A 362 -28.23 0.76 -9.26
CA ASP A 362 -29.25 -0.22 -9.65
C ASP A 362 -28.65 -1.64 -9.66
N ASP A 363 -29.49 -2.67 -9.84
CA ASP A 363 -29.05 -4.06 -9.87
C ASP A 363 -27.93 -4.28 -10.91
N ASN A 364 -26.87 -4.99 -10.50
CA ASN A 364 -25.66 -5.32 -11.27
C ASN A 364 -24.70 -4.14 -11.54
N GLU A 365 -24.93 -2.97 -10.93
CA GLU A 365 -24.00 -1.85 -11.04
C GLU A 365 -22.93 -1.90 -9.94
N VAL A 366 -21.67 -1.84 -10.35
CA VAL A 366 -20.50 -2.01 -9.46
C VAL A 366 -19.64 -0.76 -9.52
N LEU A 367 -19.13 -0.31 -8.37
CA LEU A 367 -18.11 0.73 -8.33
C LEU A 367 -16.71 0.11 -8.34
N TYR A 368 -15.81 0.65 -9.16
CA TYR A 368 -14.39 0.27 -9.15
C TYR A 368 -13.56 1.45 -8.66
N VAL A 369 -12.67 1.18 -7.71
CA VAL A 369 -11.70 2.16 -7.19
C VAL A 369 -10.30 1.56 -7.23
N THR A 370 -9.45 2.21 -8.01
CA THR A 370 -8.03 1.88 -8.15
C THR A 370 -7.21 2.87 -7.33
N SER A 371 -6.52 2.36 -6.32
CA SER A 371 -5.63 3.14 -5.47
C SER A 371 -4.30 3.43 -6.18
N THR A 372 -3.66 4.53 -5.81
CA THR A 372 -2.23 4.74 -6.11
C THR A 372 -1.34 4.08 -5.05
N THR A 373 -0.02 4.20 -5.22
CA THR A 373 1.01 3.67 -4.31
C THR A 373 0.95 4.28 -2.91
N ALA A 374 1.23 3.48 -1.89
CA ALA A 374 1.35 3.90 -0.50
C ALA A 374 2.74 4.45 -0.13
N THR A 375 3.77 4.26 -0.96
CA THR A 375 5.15 4.71 -0.64
C THR A 375 5.64 5.83 -1.55
N GLY A 376 5.07 5.96 -2.74
CA GLY A 376 5.56 6.87 -3.76
C GLY A 376 6.84 6.37 -4.43
N GLY A 377 7.13 5.07 -4.33
CA GLY A 377 8.28 4.46 -4.98
C GLY A 377 8.23 4.55 -6.50
N LYS A 378 7.02 4.55 -7.07
CA LYS A 378 6.74 4.63 -8.50
C LYS A 378 5.35 5.25 -8.72
N TYR A 379 5.18 5.95 -9.83
CA TYR A 379 3.91 6.54 -10.27
C TYR A 379 3.77 6.36 -11.78
N TYR A 380 2.54 6.27 -12.26
CA TYR A 380 2.26 6.38 -13.69
C TYR A 380 1.59 7.71 -14.03
N ASP A 381 1.97 8.22 -15.20
CA ASP A 381 1.34 9.38 -15.80
C ASP A 381 0.00 8.97 -16.42
N PHE A 382 -0.94 9.91 -16.47
CA PHE A 382 -2.22 9.75 -17.15
C PHE A 382 -2.04 9.25 -18.59
N GLN A 383 -2.86 8.29 -19.01
CA GLN A 383 -2.89 7.76 -20.38
C GLN A 383 -4.30 7.79 -20.97
N ASP A 384 -4.46 8.40 -22.14
CA ASP A 384 -5.77 8.45 -22.82
C ASP A 384 -6.16 7.11 -23.48
N GLU A 385 -7.36 7.06 -24.07
CA GLU A 385 -7.89 5.89 -24.79
C GLU A 385 -7.02 5.40 -25.96
N ASN A 386 -6.16 6.27 -26.50
CA ASN A 386 -5.28 5.96 -27.64
C ASN A 386 -3.91 5.47 -27.18
N GLY A 387 -3.71 5.30 -25.86
CA GLY A 387 -2.42 4.93 -25.27
C GLY A 387 -1.43 6.11 -25.19
N THR A 388 -1.87 7.35 -25.44
CA THR A 388 -1.00 8.52 -25.37
C THR A 388 -0.81 8.92 -23.91
N THR A 389 0.44 8.93 -23.46
CA THR A 389 0.79 9.36 -22.10
C THR A 389 0.95 10.89 -22.02
N TYR A 390 0.38 11.49 -20.98
CA TYR A 390 0.43 12.93 -20.72
C TYR A 390 1.08 13.21 -19.35
N PRO A 391 2.42 13.39 -19.32
CA PRO A 391 3.12 13.62 -18.06
C PRO A 391 2.66 14.88 -17.33
N ASN A 392 2.45 14.76 -16.02
CA ASN A 392 2.06 15.86 -15.12
C ASN A 392 0.76 16.61 -15.51
N ILE A 393 -0.08 16.01 -16.37
CA ILE A 393 -1.40 16.58 -16.65
C ILE A 393 -2.27 16.47 -15.39
N ARG A 394 -3.25 17.37 -15.28
CA ARG A 394 -4.19 17.36 -14.17
C ARG A 394 -5.59 17.07 -14.68
N GLU A 395 -6.39 16.42 -13.85
CA GLU A 395 -7.79 16.08 -14.09
C GLU A 395 -8.57 17.25 -14.71
N GLU A 396 -8.41 18.47 -14.16
CA GLU A 396 -9.16 19.65 -14.59
C GLU A 396 -8.84 20.11 -16.03
N ARG A 397 -7.82 19.52 -16.66
CA ARG A 397 -7.37 19.83 -18.03
C ARG A 397 -7.52 18.66 -19.01
N ALA A 398 -7.93 17.49 -18.53
CA ALA A 398 -7.97 16.26 -19.33
C ALA A 398 -9.31 15.51 -19.18
N HIS A 399 -10.37 16.19 -18.74
CA HIS A 399 -11.69 15.57 -18.59
C HIS A 399 -12.15 14.90 -19.90
N ASP A 400 -11.96 15.57 -21.04
CA ASP A 400 -12.36 15.04 -22.36
C ASP A 400 -11.41 13.98 -22.94
N LEU A 401 -10.34 13.61 -22.20
CA LEU A 401 -9.37 12.59 -22.62
C LEU A 401 -9.47 11.30 -21.79
N ALA A 402 -10.19 11.34 -20.67
CA ALA A 402 -10.39 10.18 -19.82
C ALA A 402 -11.24 9.13 -20.55
N HIS A 403 -11.04 7.86 -20.20
CA HIS A 403 -11.86 6.76 -20.71
C HIS A 403 -13.30 6.92 -20.22
N ASP A 404 -14.27 6.46 -21.01
CA ASP A 404 -15.70 6.55 -20.68
C ASP A 404 -16.06 5.93 -19.31
N SER A 405 -15.27 4.95 -18.84
CA SER A 405 -15.44 4.33 -17.52
C SER A 405 -15.03 5.24 -16.36
N THR A 406 -14.20 6.26 -16.58
CA THR A 406 -13.56 7.05 -15.53
C THR A 406 -14.41 8.24 -15.12
N ALA A 407 -14.92 8.21 -13.88
CA ALA A 407 -15.61 9.35 -13.28
C ALA A 407 -14.63 10.38 -12.72
N ARG A 408 -13.57 9.90 -12.04
CA ARG A 408 -12.55 10.74 -11.42
C ARG A 408 -11.20 10.06 -11.50
N TRP A 409 -10.15 10.86 -11.63
CA TRP A 409 -8.79 10.35 -11.53
C TRP A 409 -7.86 11.41 -10.93
N ARG A 410 -6.78 10.98 -10.29
CA ARG A 410 -5.78 11.89 -9.72
C ARG A 410 -4.37 11.34 -9.83
N GLN A 411 -3.47 12.18 -10.34
CA GLN A 411 -2.03 12.01 -10.20
C GLN A 411 -1.42 13.32 -9.73
N ASP A 412 -1.14 13.42 -8.43
CA ASP A 412 -0.41 14.55 -7.85
C ASP A 412 0.98 14.13 -7.31
N TYR A 413 1.39 12.88 -7.57
CA TYR A 413 2.64 12.26 -7.14
C TYR A 413 2.83 12.28 -5.62
N ASN A 414 1.72 12.20 -4.89
CA ASN A 414 1.66 11.90 -3.48
C ASN A 414 1.20 10.44 -3.32
N PRO A 415 1.75 9.69 -2.35
CA PRO A 415 1.20 8.39 -2.05
C PRO A 415 -0.09 8.52 -1.26
N ASP A 416 -1.00 7.56 -1.41
CA ASP A 416 -2.33 7.62 -0.84
C ASP A 416 -2.64 6.43 0.09
N TYR A 417 -3.67 6.62 0.91
CA TYR A 417 -4.45 5.55 1.53
C TYR A 417 -5.93 5.89 1.43
N SER A 418 -6.79 4.88 1.54
CA SER A 418 -8.25 5.09 1.62
C SER A 418 -8.81 4.60 2.95
N ASN A 419 -9.70 5.38 3.55
CA ASN A 419 -10.60 4.93 4.61
C ASN A 419 -11.95 4.56 4.00
N ILE A 420 -12.47 3.38 4.35
CA ILE A 420 -13.78 2.91 3.93
C ILE A 420 -14.64 2.79 5.18
N ASP A 421 -15.57 3.73 5.36
CA ASP A 421 -16.60 3.68 6.39
C ASP A 421 -17.77 2.83 5.88
N VAL A 422 -18.19 1.87 6.69
CA VAL A 422 -19.26 0.92 6.40
C VAL A 422 -20.41 1.16 7.37
N SER A 423 -21.63 1.09 6.84
CA SER A 423 -22.90 0.99 7.58
C SER A 423 -23.85 0.08 6.78
N PRO A 424 -24.99 -0.37 7.34
CA PRO A 424 -25.95 -1.15 6.58
C PRO A 424 -26.45 -0.48 5.29
N ASP A 425 -26.48 0.86 5.29
CA ASP A 425 -27.09 1.67 4.22
C ASP A 425 -26.07 2.32 3.29
N GLU A 426 -24.84 2.53 3.75
CA GLU A 426 -23.79 3.24 3.00
C GLU A 426 -22.40 2.60 3.12
N LEU A 427 -21.68 2.57 1.98
CA LEU A 427 -20.22 2.50 1.92
C LEU A 427 -19.67 3.87 1.53
N LYS A 428 -18.86 4.47 2.40
CA LYS A 428 -18.20 5.75 2.11
C LYS A 428 -16.69 5.55 2.01
N ILE A 429 -16.15 5.85 0.85
CA ILE A 429 -14.73 5.76 0.54
C ILE A 429 -14.16 7.18 0.56
N THR A 430 -13.15 7.43 1.39
CA THR A 430 -12.39 8.68 1.37
C THR A 430 -10.91 8.37 1.17
N THR A 431 -10.33 8.88 0.08
CA THR A 431 -8.92 8.70 -0.25
C THR A 431 -8.14 9.95 0.14
N TYR A 432 -7.03 9.76 0.83
CA TYR A 432 -6.20 10.82 1.37
C TYR A 432 -4.77 10.68 0.89
N ASN A 433 -4.14 11.81 0.64
CA ASN A 433 -2.69 11.88 0.51
C ASN A 433 -2.03 11.53 1.87
N ILE A 434 -0.95 10.76 1.85
CA ILE A 434 -0.16 10.40 3.03
C ILE A 434 0.73 11.57 3.49
N ASN A 435 1.27 12.36 2.55
CA ASN A 435 2.19 13.44 2.91
C ASN A 435 1.50 14.77 3.23
N THR A 436 0.20 14.89 2.98
CA THR A 436 -0.57 16.12 3.16
C THR A 436 -2.00 15.79 3.60
N PRO A 437 -2.72 16.66 4.34
CA PRO A 437 -4.11 16.42 4.75
C PRO A 437 -5.13 16.56 3.59
N TYR A 438 -4.68 16.42 2.35
CA TYR A 438 -5.51 16.61 1.16
C TYR A 438 -6.35 15.36 0.92
N VAL A 439 -7.65 15.57 0.71
CA VAL A 439 -8.58 14.55 0.25
C VAL A 439 -8.48 14.49 -1.28
N VAL A 440 -8.02 13.34 -1.77
CA VAL A 440 -7.88 13.05 -3.21
C VAL A 440 -9.26 12.89 -3.82
N ASP A 441 -10.08 12.05 -3.19
CA ASP A 441 -11.49 11.92 -3.52
C ASP A 441 -12.32 11.42 -2.34
N GLN A 442 -13.64 11.58 -2.47
CA GLN A 442 -14.64 11.01 -1.57
C GLN A 442 -15.81 10.56 -2.44
N VAL A 443 -16.33 9.37 -2.17
CA VAL A 443 -17.55 8.85 -2.81
C VAL A 443 -18.32 8.00 -1.82
N THR A 444 -19.64 8.02 -1.91
CA THR A 444 -20.54 7.18 -1.12
C THR A 444 -21.39 6.32 -2.05
N LEU A 445 -21.37 5.01 -1.88
CA LEU A 445 -22.43 4.13 -2.36
C LEU A 445 -23.54 4.10 -1.30
N ARG A 446 -24.78 4.32 -1.70
CA ARG A 446 -25.95 4.28 -0.82
C ARG A 446 -26.99 3.31 -1.39
N LYS A 447 -27.51 2.41 -0.56
CA LYS A 447 -28.60 1.53 -0.93
C LYS A 447 -29.85 2.32 -1.34
N LYS A 448 -30.56 1.80 -2.35
CA LYS A 448 -31.74 2.45 -2.93
C LYS A 448 -32.84 2.73 -1.90
N ASP A 449 -33.15 1.76 -1.04
CA ASP A 449 -34.18 1.89 -0.01
C ASP A 449 -33.87 3.04 0.97
N ALA A 450 -32.61 3.15 1.40
CA ALA A 450 -32.15 4.24 2.27
C ALA A 450 -32.22 5.62 1.57
N ALA A 451 -32.00 5.67 0.26
CA ALA A 451 -32.15 6.90 -0.51
C ALA A 451 -33.62 7.35 -0.60
N GLU A 452 -34.56 6.42 -0.80
CA GLU A 452 -36.00 6.71 -0.83
C GLU A 452 -36.51 7.21 0.54
N GLU A 453 -36.00 6.68 1.65
CA GLU A 453 -36.30 7.17 2.99
C GLU A 453 -35.76 8.59 3.26
N ALA A 454 -34.55 8.90 2.76
CA ALA A 454 -33.97 10.23 2.87
C ALA A 454 -34.79 11.29 2.09
N GLU A 455 -35.30 10.94 0.91
CA GLU A 455 -36.15 11.85 0.13
C GLU A 455 -37.53 12.07 0.76
N THR A 456 -38.14 11.03 1.32
CA THR A 456 -39.45 11.13 1.99
C THR A 456 -39.38 11.92 3.30
N THR A 457 -38.27 11.84 4.03
CA THR A 457 -38.03 12.65 5.24
C THR A 457 -37.64 14.10 4.94
N ALA A 458 -37.03 14.37 3.79
CA ALA A 458 -36.69 15.74 3.35
C ALA A 458 -37.88 16.53 2.78
N ALA A 459 -38.99 15.87 2.41
CA ALA A 459 -40.18 16.55 1.93
C ALA A 459 -40.91 17.30 3.08
N PRO A 460 -41.08 18.64 3.01
CA PRO A 460 -41.73 19.37 4.09
C PRO A 460 -43.22 19.00 4.14
N ALA A 461 -43.67 18.58 5.32
CA ALA A 461 -45.09 18.40 5.63
C ALA A 461 -45.85 19.68 5.28
N THR A 462 -46.54 19.66 4.13
CA THR A 462 -47.36 20.78 3.67
C THR A 462 -48.64 20.77 4.50
N SER A 463 -48.56 21.31 5.71
CA SER A 463 -49.72 21.75 6.47
C SER A 463 -50.41 22.84 5.65
N LYS A 464 -51.54 22.48 5.02
CA LYS A 464 -52.53 23.42 4.50
C LYS A 464 -53.03 24.29 5.65
N GLN A 465 -52.38 25.43 5.88
CA GLN A 465 -52.99 26.53 6.60
C GLN A 465 -53.74 27.41 5.60
N THR A 466 -55.06 27.29 5.65
CA THR A 466 -56.00 28.22 5.04
C THR A 466 -55.90 29.55 5.77
N THR A 467 -55.42 30.59 5.09
CA THR A 467 -55.68 31.98 5.51
C THR A 467 -56.07 32.83 4.32
N THR A 468 -57.23 33.44 4.51
CA THR A 468 -58.08 34.24 3.65
C THR A 468 -57.39 35.53 3.18
N ALA A 469 -57.66 35.93 1.93
CA ALA A 469 -57.24 37.20 1.35
C ALA A 469 -58.12 38.39 1.77
N ALA A 470 -57.52 39.57 1.93
CA ALA A 470 -58.11 40.89 1.62
C ALA A 470 -56.98 41.95 1.51
N THR A 471 -56.54 42.35 0.31
CA THR A 471 -56.90 43.56 -0.48
C THR A 471 -56.36 44.92 0.05
N SER A 472 -55.48 45.56 -0.73
CA SER A 472 -55.51 46.98 -1.20
C SER A 472 -54.09 47.44 -1.56
N GLU A 473 -53.71 47.57 -2.83
CA GLU A 473 -53.84 48.73 -3.75
C GLU A 473 -52.74 49.81 -3.65
N GLN A 474 -52.04 49.99 -4.78
CA GLN A 474 -51.42 51.20 -5.38
C GLN A 474 -50.46 52.10 -4.56
N ALA A 475 -49.26 52.36 -5.10
CA ALA A 475 -49.03 53.46 -6.07
C ALA A 475 -47.53 53.64 -6.41
N SER A 476 -47.28 53.92 -7.69
CA SER A 476 -46.03 54.37 -8.30
C SER A 476 -45.67 55.82 -7.95
N THR A 477 -44.38 56.20 -8.00
CA THR A 477 -43.90 57.37 -8.80
C THR A 477 -42.37 57.44 -8.89
N SER A 478 -41.93 57.99 -10.03
CA SER A 478 -40.57 58.22 -10.56
C SER A 478 -40.09 59.66 -10.32
N ALA A 479 -38.77 59.90 -10.50
CA ALA A 479 -38.07 61.15 -10.91
C ALA A 479 -37.04 61.64 -9.86
N ALA A 480 -35.93 62.32 -10.17
CA ALA A 480 -35.05 62.51 -11.32
C ALA A 480 -33.82 63.28 -10.77
N ALA A 481 -32.67 63.23 -11.47
CA ALA A 481 -31.41 63.88 -11.13
C ALA A 481 -31.45 65.44 -11.11
N PRO A 482 -30.36 66.12 -10.67
CA PRO A 482 -29.50 66.73 -11.70
C PRO A 482 -27.98 66.72 -11.42
N SER A 483 -27.23 66.95 -12.49
CA SER A 483 -25.76 67.07 -12.57
C SER A 483 -25.29 68.53 -12.47
N THR A 484 -24.09 68.74 -11.95
CA THR A 484 -23.25 69.94 -12.19
C THR A 484 -21.78 69.54 -12.34
N VAL A 485 -21.11 70.16 -13.32
CA VAL A 485 -19.71 70.00 -13.73
C VAL A 485 -18.96 71.28 -13.35
N THR A 486 -17.69 71.23 -12.90
CA THR A 486 -16.59 72.17 -13.27
C THR A 486 -15.18 71.65 -12.84
N THR A 487 -14.33 71.44 -13.85
CA THR A 487 -12.83 71.46 -14.01
C THR A 487 -11.82 71.01 -12.93
N THR A 488 -11.05 69.98 -13.33
CA THR A 488 -9.58 69.87 -13.52
C THR A 488 -8.58 70.38 -12.46
N ALA A 489 -7.92 69.43 -11.77
CA ALA A 489 -6.52 69.50 -11.34
C ALA A 489 -5.88 68.09 -11.49
N THR A 490 -4.62 68.05 -11.93
CA THR A 490 -3.79 66.87 -12.22
C THR A 490 -3.54 66.00 -10.95
N PRO A 491 -3.43 64.66 -11.04
CA PRO A 491 -3.49 63.78 -9.87
C PRO A 491 -2.13 63.62 -9.16
N VAL A 492 -2.17 63.53 -7.84
CA VAL A 492 -1.12 62.96 -6.99
C VAL A 492 -1.43 61.45 -6.87
N PRO A 493 -0.45 60.53 -6.92
CA PRO A 493 -0.75 59.11 -6.71
C PRO A 493 -1.15 58.85 -5.25
N ASP A 494 -2.37 58.36 -5.05
CA ASP A 494 -2.84 57.89 -3.74
C ASP A 494 -2.18 56.55 -3.41
N VAL A 495 -1.39 56.54 -2.34
CA VAL A 495 -0.92 55.31 -1.68
C VAL A 495 -2.01 54.84 -0.74
N VAL A 496 -2.61 53.68 -1.03
CA VAL A 496 -3.54 53.03 -0.10
C VAL A 496 -2.77 51.96 0.68
N THR A 497 -2.51 52.24 1.94
CA THR A 497 -1.95 51.28 2.90
C THR A 497 -3.10 50.52 3.55
N SER A 498 -3.16 49.20 3.35
CA SER A 498 -4.10 48.33 4.06
C SER A 498 -3.34 47.45 5.04
N THR A 499 -3.74 47.49 6.32
CA THR A 499 -3.20 46.64 7.37
C THR A 499 -4.20 45.52 7.64
N VAL A 500 -3.76 44.28 7.47
CA VAL A 500 -4.56 43.09 7.83
C VAL A 500 -3.91 42.45 9.05
N THR A 501 -4.68 42.34 10.12
CA THR A 501 -4.29 41.63 11.33
C THR A 501 -5.07 40.33 11.39
N THR A 502 -4.37 39.20 11.38
CA THR A 502 -4.95 37.87 11.55
C THR A 502 -4.37 37.22 12.80
N GLU A 503 -5.24 36.75 13.68
CA GLU A 503 -4.88 35.92 14.82
C GLU A 503 -5.03 34.45 14.46
N LYS A 504 -3.94 33.68 14.63
CA LYS A 504 -3.95 32.23 14.46
C LYS A 504 -3.56 31.61 15.81
N ALA A 505 -4.48 30.85 16.40
CA ALA A 505 -4.17 29.99 17.53
C ALA A 505 -3.51 28.71 17.00
N VAL A 506 -2.29 28.42 17.47
CA VAL A 506 -1.58 27.18 17.13
C VAL A 506 -1.37 26.39 18.42
N PRO A 507 -1.99 25.21 18.58
CA PRO A 507 -1.72 24.36 19.74
C PRO A 507 -0.30 23.81 19.62
N THR A 508 0.52 24.01 20.65
CA THR A 508 1.85 23.40 20.73
C THR A 508 1.87 22.41 21.89
N THR A 509 2.15 21.14 21.58
CA THR A 509 2.30 20.10 22.60
C THR A 509 3.72 20.13 23.13
N THR A 510 3.89 20.46 24.42
CA THR A 510 5.20 20.39 25.07
C THR A 510 5.26 19.15 25.95
N THR A 511 6.25 18.30 25.72
CA THR A 511 6.50 17.10 26.51
C THR A 511 7.56 17.41 27.56
N SER A 512 7.22 17.29 28.85
CA SER A 512 8.19 17.42 29.94
C SER A 512 8.29 16.12 30.73
N VAL A 513 9.51 15.75 31.12
CA VAL A 513 9.78 14.55 31.92
C VAL A 513 9.77 14.95 33.40
N GLY A 514 8.70 14.58 34.10
CA GLY A 514 8.58 14.71 35.55
C GLY A 514 8.99 13.42 36.27
N LYS A 515 9.12 13.48 37.60
CA LYS A 515 9.27 12.30 38.46
C LYS A 515 8.04 12.24 39.36
N ALA A 516 7.23 11.19 39.26
CA ALA A 516 6.17 10.92 40.21
C ALA A 516 6.66 9.91 41.27
N THR A 517 6.24 10.13 42.50
CA THR A 517 6.50 9.22 43.61
C THR A 517 5.26 8.36 43.82
N VAL A 518 5.37 7.07 43.53
CA VAL A 518 4.30 6.10 43.74
C VAL A 518 4.58 5.37 45.05
N THR A 519 3.66 5.48 45.99
CA THR A 519 3.72 4.76 47.27
C THR A 519 2.71 3.63 47.24
N GLU A 520 3.22 2.40 47.23
CA GLU A 520 2.41 1.20 47.28
C GLU A 520 2.33 0.73 48.74
N THR A 521 1.12 0.52 49.23
CA THR A 521 0.89 0.11 50.63
C THR A 521 0.31 -1.29 50.64
N SER A 522 1.08 -2.25 51.13
CA SER A 522 0.63 -3.63 51.24
C SER A 522 0.43 -4.00 52.71
N THR A 523 -0.71 -4.62 53.00
CA THR A 523 -1.08 -5.05 54.35
C THR A 523 -0.98 -6.57 54.44
N VAL A 524 -0.08 -7.08 55.28
CA VAL A 524 0.07 -8.53 55.52
C VAL A 524 -0.52 -8.87 56.88
N THR A 525 -1.41 -9.86 56.93
CA THR A 525 -2.12 -10.25 58.16
C THR A 525 -1.85 -11.70 58.57
N SER A 526 -0.85 -11.91 59.43
CA SER A 526 -0.80 -12.95 60.49
C SER A 526 0.63 -13.14 61.02
N PRO A 527 0.85 -13.31 62.34
CA PRO A 527 -0.10 -13.24 63.45
C PRO A 527 -0.36 -11.81 63.98
N SER A 528 0.20 -10.78 63.34
CA SER A 528 -0.06 -9.36 63.59
C SER A 528 -0.03 -8.56 62.29
N THR A 529 -0.90 -7.56 62.16
CA THR A 529 -0.97 -6.70 60.96
C THR A 529 0.25 -5.81 60.87
N LEU A 530 1.02 -5.93 59.79
CA LEU A 530 2.10 -5.00 59.45
C LEU A 530 1.75 -4.32 58.12
N VAL A 531 1.77 -2.98 58.14
CA VAL A 531 1.63 -2.14 56.96
C VAL A 531 3.04 -1.85 56.46
N VAL A 532 3.34 -2.28 55.23
CA VAL A 532 4.62 -2.01 54.58
C VAL A 532 4.36 -1.04 53.43
N GLU A 533 4.86 0.18 53.59
CA GLU A 533 4.86 1.18 52.52
C GLU A 533 6.17 1.07 51.73
N LYS A 534 6.04 0.87 50.42
CA LYS A 534 7.18 0.88 49.49
C LYS A 534 7.00 2.02 48.50
N THR A 535 7.94 2.96 48.54
CA THR A 535 7.92 4.14 47.69
C THR A 535 8.91 3.97 46.54
N LYS A 536 8.43 4.11 45.30
CA LYS A 536 9.25 4.09 44.08
C LYS A 536 9.05 5.39 43.31
N THR A 537 10.15 6.01 42.89
CA THR A 537 10.10 7.17 41.99
C THR A 537 10.16 6.68 40.55
N VAL A 538 9.15 6.99 39.75
CA VAL A 538 9.03 6.58 38.34
C VAL A 538 9.03 7.84 37.47
N PRO A 539 9.81 7.89 36.37
CA PRO A 539 9.70 8.98 35.42
C PRO A 539 8.30 8.96 34.78
N THR A 540 7.66 10.12 34.71
CA THR A 540 6.31 10.26 34.18
C THR A 540 6.32 11.36 33.13
N THR A 541 5.73 11.05 31.97
CA THR A 541 5.63 11.99 30.86
C THR A 541 4.29 12.73 30.99
N VAL A 542 4.33 14.03 31.26
CA VAL A 542 3.12 14.86 31.26
C VAL A 542 3.08 15.61 29.93
N LYS A 543 2.06 15.32 29.11
CA LYS A 543 1.73 16.11 27.91
C LYS A 543 0.88 17.29 28.35
N GLN A 544 1.40 18.50 28.21
CA GLN A 544 0.62 19.72 28.43
C GLN A 544 0.38 20.40 27.09
N VAL A 545 -0.88 20.60 26.73
CA VAL A 545 -1.27 21.36 25.54
C VAL A 545 -1.29 22.84 25.94
N VAL A 546 -0.41 23.63 25.34
CA VAL A 546 -0.39 25.09 25.55
C VAL A 546 -0.87 25.75 24.26
N THR A 547 -1.98 26.47 24.35
CA THR A 547 -2.48 27.29 23.24
C THR A 547 -1.77 28.63 23.25
N GLN A 548 -0.82 28.84 22.35
CA GLN A 548 -0.25 30.17 22.12
C GLN A 548 -1.02 30.88 21.02
N THR A 549 -1.41 32.12 21.29
CA THR A 549 -2.03 33.00 20.30
C THR A 549 -0.94 33.89 19.73
N THR A 550 -0.69 33.78 18.42
CA THR A 550 0.29 34.62 17.74
C THR A 550 -0.45 35.56 16.81
N THR A 551 -0.35 36.86 17.08
CA THR A 551 -0.91 37.91 16.24
C THR A 551 0.11 38.26 15.15
N VAL A 552 -0.24 38.03 13.89
CA VAL A 552 0.59 38.44 12.75
C VAL A 552 -0.06 39.66 12.09
N THR A 553 0.67 40.78 12.05
CA THR A 553 0.25 42.00 11.37
C THR A 553 1.03 42.13 10.08
N SER A 554 0.34 42.13 8.94
CA SER A 554 0.94 42.33 7.63
C SER A 554 0.40 43.60 7.00
N THR A 555 1.31 44.43 6.48
CA THR A 555 0.96 45.68 5.79
C THR A 555 1.25 45.50 4.30
N THR A 556 0.27 45.81 3.45
CA THR A 556 0.45 45.78 1.99
C THR A 556 0.17 47.17 1.43
N GLU A 557 1.13 47.69 0.65
CA GLU A 557 0.99 48.92 -0.14
C GLU A 557 0.78 48.56 -1.60
N ILE A 558 -0.25 49.13 -2.23
CA ILE A 558 -0.55 48.92 -3.66
C ILE A 558 -0.46 50.27 -4.39
N THR A 559 0.42 50.36 -5.39
CA THR A 559 0.55 51.53 -6.27
C THR A 559 0.03 51.21 -7.65
N LYS A 560 -0.91 52.00 -8.17
CA LYS A 560 -1.57 51.78 -9.46
C LYS A 560 -0.96 52.68 -10.54
N ASN A 561 -0.27 52.12 -11.54
CA ASN A 561 0.21 52.87 -12.72
C ASN A 561 -0.63 52.52 -13.97
N ALA A 562 -0.98 53.55 -14.75
CA ALA A 562 -1.76 53.43 -15.99
C ALA A 562 -0.87 53.19 -17.22
N THR A 563 -1.34 52.33 -18.12
CA THR A 563 -0.70 51.85 -19.35
C THR A 563 -0.88 52.81 -20.54
N SER A 564 0.10 52.85 -21.45
CA SER A 564 -0.08 53.32 -22.84
C SER A 564 0.98 52.70 -23.78
N GLU A 565 0.54 52.08 -24.87
CA GLU A 565 1.30 51.78 -26.12
C GLU A 565 0.92 52.84 -27.18
N PRO A 566 1.74 53.20 -28.24
CA PRO A 566 2.17 52.23 -29.28
C PRO A 566 3.45 52.53 -30.15
N SER A 567 3.97 51.46 -30.81
CA SER A 567 4.55 51.35 -32.19
C SER A 567 5.89 52.03 -32.63
N PRO A 568 6.49 51.71 -33.82
CA PRO A 568 7.80 51.05 -33.94
C PRO A 568 8.87 51.86 -34.74
N THR A 569 9.93 51.17 -35.21
CA THR A 569 10.92 51.46 -36.30
C THR A 569 12.40 51.87 -36.00
N THR A 570 13.28 51.02 -36.57
CA THR A 570 14.57 51.23 -37.33
C THR A 570 15.91 51.60 -36.67
N ALA A 571 16.87 50.67 -36.85
CA ALA A 571 18.27 50.76 -37.36
C ALA A 571 19.24 51.82 -36.76
N ASP A 572 20.55 51.62 -36.58
CA ASP A 572 21.55 50.90 -37.37
C ASP A 572 22.90 50.85 -36.61
N SER A 573 23.76 49.92 -37.05
CA SER A 573 25.23 49.78 -36.99
C SER A 573 26.12 50.57 -36.01
N SER A 574 26.98 49.83 -35.29
CA SER A 574 28.46 49.92 -35.43
C SER A 574 29.17 48.98 -34.46
N ALA A 575 30.04 48.11 -34.99
CA ALA A 575 31.10 47.42 -34.23
C ALA A 575 32.30 48.38 -34.07
N PRO A 576 33.17 48.18 -33.07
CA PRO A 576 34.34 47.34 -33.35
C PRO A 576 34.79 46.41 -32.21
N ASP A 577 35.67 45.51 -32.63
CA ASP A 577 36.47 44.48 -31.96
C ASP A 577 37.22 44.94 -30.69
N ASP A 578 37.27 44.11 -29.63
CA ASP A 578 38.53 43.53 -29.11
C ASP A 578 38.35 42.64 -27.85
N SER A 579 38.79 41.39 -27.99
CA SER A 579 39.52 40.55 -27.03
C SER A 579 38.98 40.18 -25.62
N ALA A 580 38.82 38.86 -25.45
CA ALA A 580 39.19 38.02 -24.29
C ALA A 580 38.47 38.20 -22.93
N ARG A 581 37.56 37.25 -22.59
CA ARG A 581 37.76 36.23 -21.53
C ARG A 581 36.50 35.39 -21.24
N SER A 582 36.77 34.10 -21.03
CA SER A 582 36.04 33.11 -20.20
C SER A 582 34.56 32.82 -20.48
N ALA A 583 34.37 31.61 -21.02
CA ALA A 583 33.14 30.84 -20.98
C ALA A 583 32.72 30.46 -19.55
N ASP A 584 31.42 30.47 -19.30
CA ASP A 584 30.73 29.29 -18.75
C ASP A 584 29.24 29.37 -19.08
N GLY A 585 28.82 28.54 -20.04
CA GLY A 585 27.44 28.28 -20.40
C GLY A 585 27.20 26.78 -20.28
N SER A 586 26.48 26.38 -19.24
CA SER A 586 26.01 25.02 -19.02
C SER A 586 24.88 24.71 -20.01
N ALA A 587 25.22 23.96 -21.06
CA ALA A 587 24.25 23.23 -21.88
C ALA A 587 24.33 21.75 -21.50
N ALA A 588 23.25 21.23 -20.93
CA ALA A 588 23.08 19.80 -20.67
C ALA A 588 22.87 19.08 -22.01
N GLY A 589 23.84 18.23 -22.38
CA GLY A 589 23.74 17.25 -23.45
C GLY A 589 24.00 15.86 -22.89
N SER A 590 23.11 14.92 -23.20
CA SER A 590 23.22 13.50 -22.83
C SER A 590 24.54 12.88 -23.31
N SER A 591 25.16 12.01 -22.52
CA SER A 591 26.10 11.05 -23.08
C SER A 591 26.01 9.67 -22.42
N THR A 592 25.58 8.70 -23.23
CA THR A 592 25.62 7.25 -23.02
C THR A 592 27.05 6.70 -22.83
N GLY A 593 28.08 7.55 -22.82
CA GLY A 593 29.48 7.17 -22.66
C GLY A 593 29.92 6.96 -21.20
N GLY A 594 29.25 7.60 -20.23
CA GLY A 594 29.61 7.48 -18.80
C GLY A 594 29.29 6.09 -18.23
N ILE A 595 28.15 5.51 -18.63
CA ILE A 595 27.66 4.23 -18.09
C ILE A 595 28.51 3.05 -18.56
N ILE A 596 29.04 3.08 -19.80
CA ILE A 596 29.87 2.01 -20.35
C ILE A 596 31.23 1.93 -19.64
N LEU A 597 31.83 3.07 -19.29
CA LEU A 597 33.11 3.13 -18.56
C LEU A 597 32.98 2.67 -17.11
N THR A 598 31.86 2.97 -16.45
CA THR A 598 31.61 2.53 -15.06
C THR A 598 31.33 1.02 -14.99
N VAL A 599 30.58 0.46 -15.95
CA VAL A 599 30.32 -0.99 -16.03
C VAL A 599 31.57 -1.79 -16.36
N LEU A 600 32.44 -1.27 -17.26
CA LEU A 600 33.74 -1.90 -17.55
C LEU A 600 34.69 -1.87 -16.35
N GLY A 601 34.69 -0.78 -15.58
CA GLY A 601 35.48 -0.66 -14.36
C GLY A 601 35.07 -1.66 -13.27
N ILE A 602 33.77 -1.87 -13.09
CA ILE A 602 33.22 -2.84 -12.14
C ILE A 602 33.53 -4.28 -12.57
N LEU A 603 33.40 -4.61 -13.87
CA LEU A 603 33.75 -5.93 -14.39
C LEU A 603 35.24 -6.24 -14.24
N PHE A 604 36.13 -5.25 -14.43
CA PHE A 604 37.57 -5.44 -14.19
C PHE A 604 37.90 -5.68 -12.71
N ALA A 605 37.23 -4.98 -11.79
CA ALA A 605 37.43 -5.18 -10.36
C ALA A 605 36.97 -6.56 -9.88
N VAL A 606 35.83 -7.05 -10.40
CA VAL A 606 35.31 -8.39 -10.12
C VAL A 606 36.22 -9.48 -10.71
N ALA A 607 36.70 -9.30 -11.95
CA ALA A 607 37.65 -10.22 -12.57
C ALA A 607 38.99 -10.29 -11.81
N ALA A 608 39.48 -9.16 -11.31
CA ALA A 608 40.71 -9.10 -10.49
C ALA A 608 40.53 -9.81 -9.13
N ALA A 609 39.37 -9.67 -8.49
CA ALA A 609 39.06 -10.36 -7.24
C ALA A 609 38.95 -11.88 -7.43
N ILE A 610 38.29 -12.33 -8.51
CA ILE A 610 38.18 -13.75 -8.86
C ILE A 610 39.56 -14.33 -9.19
N ALA A 611 40.40 -13.60 -9.91
CA ALA A 611 41.77 -14.03 -10.21
C ALA A 611 42.61 -14.16 -8.93
N ALA A 612 42.50 -13.22 -7.98
CA ALA A 612 43.21 -13.29 -6.70
C ALA A 612 42.82 -14.52 -5.87
N VAL A 613 41.53 -14.88 -5.87
CA VAL A 613 41.00 -16.07 -5.19
C VAL A 613 41.44 -17.37 -5.89
N LEU A 614 41.46 -17.40 -7.22
CA LEU A 614 41.94 -18.56 -7.98
C LEU A 614 43.45 -18.79 -7.81
N ILE A 615 44.24 -17.71 -7.70
CA ILE A 615 45.68 -17.78 -7.44
C ILE A 615 45.97 -18.35 -6.04
N THR A 616 45.13 -18.04 -5.04
CA THR A 616 45.30 -18.54 -3.66
C THR A 616 44.83 -19.98 -3.51
N LEU A 617 43.77 -20.38 -4.21
CA LEU A 617 43.21 -21.73 -4.12
C LEU A 617 43.92 -22.75 -5.02
N ASN A 618 44.60 -22.33 -6.09
CA ASN A 618 45.20 -23.26 -7.06
C ASN A 618 46.51 -22.73 -7.69
N PRO A 619 47.61 -22.63 -6.91
CA PRO A 619 48.87 -22.06 -7.38
C PRO A 619 49.54 -22.83 -8.52
N GLN A 620 49.27 -24.14 -8.66
CA GLN A 620 49.73 -24.94 -9.81
C GLN A 620 49.10 -24.49 -11.14
N LEU A 621 47.81 -24.14 -11.14
CA LEU A 621 47.09 -23.71 -12.34
C LEU A 621 47.69 -22.41 -12.93
N VAL A 622 48.17 -21.53 -12.06
CA VAL A 622 48.83 -20.26 -12.44
C VAL A 622 50.20 -20.52 -13.07
N GLN A 623 50.97 -21.48 -12.56
CA GLN A 623 52.22 -21.89 -13.19
C GLN A 623 51.99 -22.55 -14.55
N ASP A 624 50.96 -23.39 -14.68
CA ASP A 624 50.64 -24.04 -15.95
C ASP A 624 50.20 -23.04 -17.02
N ILE A 625 49.45 -21.99 -16.63
CA ILE A 625 49.09 -20.88 -17.53
C ILE A 625 50.33 -20.08 -17.94
N ARG A 626 51.21 -19.72 -17.00
CA ARG A 626 52.46 -19.01 -17.34
C ARG A 626 53.36 -19.81 -18.29
N ASN A 627 53.50 -21.11 -18.06
CA ASN A 627 54.27 -22.00 -18.92
C ASN A 627 53.61 -22.18 -20.30
N LYS A 628 52.28 -22.19 -20.38
CA LYS A 628 51.53 -22.33 -21.64
C LYS A 628 51.55 -21.08 -22.51
N TYR A 629 51.59 -19.90 -21.90
CA TYR A 629 51.56 -18.61 -22.61
C TYR A 629 52.90 -17.85 -22.58
N ASN A 630 53.94 -18.43 -21.98
CA ASN A 630 55.31 -17.92 -21.90
C ASN A 630 55.41 -16.50 -21.32
N ILE A 631 54.75 -16.28 -20.17
CA ILE A 631 54.66 -15.00 -19.44
C ILE A 631 55.29 -15.09 -18.06
#